data_AF-A0A382QBQ4-F1
#
_entry.id   AF-A0A382QBQ4-F1
#
_cell.length_a   1.000
_cell.length_b   1.000
_cell.length_c   1.000
_cell.angle_alpha   90.00
_cell.angle_beta   90.00
_cell.angle_gamma   90.00
#
_symmetry.space_group_name_H-M   'P 1'
#
loop_
_entity.id
_entity.type
_entity.pdbx_description
1 polymer ?
#
loop_
_entity_poly.entity_id
_entity_poly.type
_entity_poly.pdbx_seq_one_letter_code
_entity_poly.pdbx_strand_id
1 'polypeptide(L)'
;MNHSRLKQINLTLILLFNCSIISAGENDFNTVWTDVPWGQGGLTPSGGVSSMNGPFDIDQDGYLEFVASSGWAGSSGNEIMVYE
;
A
#
# COMPACT_ATOMS: atom_id res chain seq x y z
N MET A 1 -0.15 45.12 12.63
CA MET A 1 0.71 44.21 11.83
C MET A 1 0.64 44.66 10.38
N ASN A 2 1.77 44.94 9.71
CA ASN A 2 1.76 45.49 8.35
C ASN A 2 1.18 44.48 7.34
N HIS A 3 0.36 44.96 6.40
CA HIS A 3 -0.32 44.12 5.41
C HIS A 3 0.64 43.23 4.59
N SER A 4 1.86 43.71 4.33
CA SER A 4 2.94 42.94 3.68
C SER A 4 3.41 41.74 4.51
N ARG A 5 3.48 41.88 5.84
CA ARG A 5 3.86 40.79 6.75
C ARG A 5 2.78 39.71 6.83
N LEU A 6 1.49 40.09 6.78
CA LEU A 6 0.38 39.14 6.69
C LEU A 6 0.45 38.28 5.43
N LYS A 7 0.74 38.89 4.27
CA LYS A 7 0.88 38.17 3.00
C LYS A 7 2.04 37.19 3.03
N GLN A 8 3.17 37.58 3.62
CA GLN A 8 4.34 36.71 3.78
C GLN A 8 4.00 35.51 4.68
N ILE A 9 3.35 35.73 5.82
CA ILE A 9 2.93 34.66 6.74
C ILE A 9 1.98 33.67 6.03
N ASN A 10 0.98 34.18 5.29
CA ASN A 10 0.05 33.33 4.56
C ASN A 10 0.75 32.51 3.46
N LEU A 11 1.70 33.11 2.75
CA LEU A 11 2.47 32.40 1.72
C LEU A 11 3.34 31.30 2.35
N THR A 12 3.97 31.57 3.50
CA THR A 12 4.75 30.57 4.24
C THR A 12 3.88 29.42 4.74
N LEU A 13 2.68 29.71 5.28
CA LEU A 13 1.74 28.68 5.71
C LEU A 13 1.26 27.78 4.58
N ILE A 14 0.93 28.38 3.42
CA ILE A 14 0.52 27.62 2.22
C ILE A 14 1.67 26.72 1.76
N LEU A 15 2.91 27.22 1.73
CA LEU A 15 4.06 26.44 1.30
C LEU A 15 4.32 25.25 2.24
N LEU A 16 4.27 25.48 3.55
CA LEU A 16 4.45 24.44 4.56
C LEU A 16 3.40 23.33 4.47
N PHE A 17 2.14 23.70 4.25
CA PHE A 17 1.03 22.75 4.09
C PHE A 17 1.20 21.85 2.85
N ASN A 18 1.66 22.43 1.73
CA ASN A 18 1.93 21.64 0.52
C ASN A 18 3.14 20.71 0.69
N CYS A 19 4.19 21.14 1.39
CA CYS A 19 5.34 20.28 1.71
C CYS A 19 4.95 19.07 2.58
N SER A 20 4.04 19.23 3.55
CA SER A 20 3.59 18.12 4.40
C SER A 20 2.81 17.04 3.64
N ILE A 21 2.09 17.40 2.57
CA ILE A 21 1.36 16.44 1.73
C ILE A 21 2.34 15.60 0.91
N ILE A 22 3.41 16.23 0.39
CA ILE A 22 4.44 15.54 -0.40
C ILE A 22 5.26 14.56 0.47
N SER A 23 5.58 14.93 1.72
CA SER A 23 6.32 14.05 2.65
C SER A 23 5.50 12.90 3.22
N ALA A 24 4.17 12.94 3.11
CA ALA A 24 3.30 11.84 3.55
C ALA A 24 3.20 10.70 2.51
N GLY A 25 3.84 10.86 1.34
CA GLY A 25 3.77 9.92 0.22
C GLY A 25 4.82 8.81 0.20
N GLU A 26 5.66 8.68 1.23
CA GLU A 26 6.53 7.52 1.37
C GLU A 26 5.73 6.39 2.02
N ASN A 27 4.94 5.74 1.17
CA ASN A 27 4.35 4.45 1.48
C ASN A 27 5.50 3.43 1.56
N ASP A 28 6.04 3.26 2.77
CA ASP A 28 6.93 2.16 3.15
C ASP A 28 6.16 0.81 3.14
N PHE A 29 5.43 0.52 2.05
CA PHE A 29 5.01 -0.84 1.73
C PHE A 29 6.21 -1.63 1.22
N ASN A 30 7.25 -1.70 2.04
CA ASN A 30 8.29 -2.69 1.90
C ASN A 30 7.76 -3.97 2.55
N THR A 31 6.66 -4.50 2.01
CA THR A 31 6.19 -5.84 2.34
C THR A 31 7.19 -6.80 1.71
N VAL A 32 8.32 -6.99 2.41
CA VAL A 32 9.32 -7.99 2.05
C VAL A 32 8.67 -9.33 2.34
N TRP A 33 8.12 -9.94 1.29
CA TRP A 33 7.71 -11.34 1.29
C TRP A 33 8.85 -12.15 1.90
N THR A 34 8.66 -12.58 3.14
CA THR A 34 9.61 -13.44 3.82
C THR A 34 9.06 -14.83 3.69
N ASP A 35 9.66 -15.62 2.80
CA ASP A 35 9.33 -17.03 2.67
C ASP A 35 9.59 -17.72 4.01
N VAL A 36 8.52 -18.02 4.72
CA VAL A 36 8.61 -18.79 5.97
C VAL A 36 8.83 -20.25 5.57
N PRO A 37 9.84 -20.95 6.13
CA PRO A 37 10.07 -22.36 5.83
C PRO A 37 8.83 -23.23 6.11
N TRP A 38 8.70 -24.29 5.33
CA TRP A 38 7.57 -25.21 5.40
C TRP A 38 7.37 -25.73 6.84
N GLY A 39 6.14 -25.61 7.36
CA GLY A 39 5.77 -26.08 8.71
C GLY A 39 6.03 -25.09 9.86
N GLN A 40 6.45 -23.85 9.58
CA GLN A 40 6.60 -22.79 10.59
C GLN A 40 5.40 -21.84 10.70
N GLY A 41 4.22 -22.26 10.20
CA GLY A 41 2.99 -21.48 10.33
C GLY A 41 2.85 -20.32 9.33
N GLY A 42 3.75 -20.21 8.35
CA GLY A 42 3.49 -19.38 7.16
C GLY A 42 2.34 -19.96 6.34
N LEU A 43 1.49 -19.08 5.79
CA LEU A 43 0.54 -19.46 4.76
C LEU A 43 1.34 -20.15 3.63
N THR A 44 0.81 -21.25 3.12
CA THR A 44 1.40 -22.15 2.12
C THR A 44 2.31 -21.45 1.13
N PRO A 45 3.45 -22.05 0.69
CA PRO A 45 4.31 -21.44 -0.31
C PRO A 45 3.50 -21.23 -1.59
N SER A 46 3.04 -20.00 -1.72
CA SER A 46 2.43 -19.40 -2.89
C SER A 46 3.54 -19.29 -3.93
N GLY A 47 3.34 -19.89 -5.09
CA GLY A 47 4.15 -19.64 -6.27
C GLY A 47 4.10 -18.14 -6.58
N GLY A 48 5.06 -17.65 -7.36
CA GLY A 48 5.06 -16.24 -7.74
C GLY A 48 3.71 -15.79 -8.31
N VAL A 49 3.30 -14.56 -7.97
CA VAL A 49 2.06 -13.94 -8.46
C VAL A 49 2.04 -13.99 -9.99
N SER A 50 1.01 -14.63 -10.53
CA SER A 50 0.78 -14.82 -11.97
C SER A 50 -0.07 -13.69 -12.56
N SER A 51 -0.97 -13.10 -11.78
CA SER A 51 -1.69 -11.88 -12.15
C SER A 51 -2.07 -11.07 -10.90
N MET A 52 -2.20 -9.76 -11.06
CA MET A 52 -2.67 -8.85 -10.02
C MET A 52 -3.57 -7.79 -10.65
N ASN A 53 -4.77 -7.63 -10.09
CA ASN A 53 -5.79 -6.69 -10.56
C ASN A 53 -6.24 -5.78 -9.42
N GLY A 54 -6.45 -4.50 -9.72
CA GLY A 54 -6.84 -3.47 -8.74
C GLY A 54 -6.24 -2.11 -9.07
N PRO A 55 -6.33 -1.14 -8.15
CA PRO A 55 -6.97 -1.25 -6.83
C PRO A 55 -8.51 -1.22 -6.87
N PHE A 56 -9.16 -1.83 -5.88
CA PHE A 56 -10.61 -1.81 -5.63
C PHE A 56 -10.88 -1.54 -4.15
N ASP A 57 -12.01 -0.95 -3.80
CA ASP A 57 -12.50 -0.86 -2.41
C ASP A 57 -13.64 -1.87 -2.27
N ILE A 58 -13.28 -3.13 -2.01
CA ILE A 58 -14.14 -4.32 -2.06
C ILE A 58 -15.03 -4.38 -0.82
N ASP A 59 -14.52 -4.01 0.34
CA ASP A 59 -15.25 -4.06 1.61
C ASP A 59 -15.75 -2.69 2.13
N GLN A 60 -15.46 -1.61 1.39
CA GLN A 60 -16.01 -0.25 1.59
C GLN A 60 -15.51 0.44 2.85
N ASP A 61 -14.30 0.13 3.31
CA ASP A 61 -13.68 0.77 4.46
C ASP A 61 -12.83 2.01 4.08
N GLY A 62 -12.66 2.25 2.77
CA GLY A 62 -11.92 3.37 2.20
C GLY A 62 -10.43 3.11 2.00
N TYR A 63 -9.95 1.90 2.32
CA TYR A 63 -8.67 1.38 1.86
C TYR A 63 -8.85 0.68 0.50
N LEU A 64 -7.74 0.26 -0.12
CA LEU A 64 -7.75 -0.22 -1.50
C LEU A 64 -7.05 -1.56 -1.61
N GLU A 65 -7.79 -2.57 -2.06
CA GLU A 65 -7.33 -3.94 -2.17
C GLU A 65 -6.89 -4.31 -3.59
N PHE A 66 -6.01 -5.30 -3.65
CA PHE A 66 -5.58 -6.00 -4.85
C PHE A 66 -5.99 -7.47 -4.79
N VAL A 67 -6.53 -7.96 -5.90
CA VAL A 67 -6.76 -9.40 -6.10
C VAL A 67 -5.60 -9.96 -6.90
N ALA A 68 -4.86 -10.88 -6.30
CA ALA A 68 -3.75 -11.57 -6.93
C ALA A 68 -4.08 -13.05 -7.15
N SER A 69 -3.54 -13.64 -8.22
CA SER A 69 -3.57 -15.08 -8.43
C SER A 69 -2.16 -15.63 -8.50
N SER A 70 -1.96 -16.87 -8.04
CA SER A 70 -0.71 -17.61 -8.25
C SER A 70 -0.96 -18.93 -8.95
N GLY A 71 0.06 -19.40 -9.68
CA GLY A 71 0.03 -20.68 -10.37
C GLY A 71 0.23 -21.88 -9.44
N TRP A 72 0.52 -21.70 -8.15
CA TRP A 72 0.80 -22.83 -7.26
C TRP A 72 0.71 -22.50 -5.76
N ALA A 73 -0.27 -23.01 -5.04
CA ALA A 73 -0.43 -22.90 -3.59
C ALA A 73 -0.12 -24.23 -2.89
N GLY A 74 1.05 -24.80 -3.19
CA GLY A 74 1.42 -26.14 -2.73
C GLY A 74 0.51 -27.26 -3.26
N SER A 75 0.00 -28.14 -2.40
CA SER A 75 -0.78 -29.31 -2.84
C SER A 75 -2.16 -28.99 -3.42
N SER A 76 -2.61 -27.74 -3.31
CA SER A 76 -4.00 -27.34 -3.55
C SER A 76 -4.27 -26.75 -4.94
N GLY A 77 -3.24 -26.60 -5.79
CA GLY A 77 -3.38 -26.02 -7.13
C GLY A 77 -3.25 -24.48 -7.12
N ASN A 78 -3.92 -23.78 -8.03
CA ASN A 78 -3.89 -22.32 -8.11
C ASN A 78 -4.59 -21.68 -6.90
N GLU A 79 -4.15 -20.50 -6.48
CA GLU A 79 -4.85 -19.70 -5.46
C GLU A 79 -5.24 -18.31 -5.96
N ILE A 80 -6.18 -17.72 -5.23
CA ILE A 80 -6.57 -16.33 -5.31
C ILE A 80 -6.38 -15.73 -3.92
N MET A 81 -5.72 -14.58 -3.85
CA MET A 81 -5.39 -13.86 -2.63
C MET A 81 -5.94 -12.44 -2.74
N VAL A 82 -6.43 -11.91 -1.62
CA VAL A 82 -6.88 -10.52 -1.50
C VAL A 82 -5.95 -9.83 -0.50
N TYR A 83 -5.40 -8.70 -0.90
CA TYR A 83 -4.46 -7.90 -0.12
C TYR A 83 -4.97 -6.48 -0.01
N GLU A 84 -4.87 -5.90 1.18
CA GLU A 84 -5.12 -4.48 1.48
C GLU A 84 -3.78 -3.79 1.75
#